data_AF-A0A829R3Q7-F1
#
_entry.id   AF-A0A829R3Q7-F1
#
_cell.length_a   1.000
_cell.length_b   1.000
_cell.length_c   1.000
_cell.angle_alpha   90.00
_cell.angle_beta   90.00
_cell.angle_gamma   90.00
#
_symmetry.space_group_name_H-M   'P 1'
#
loop_
_entity.id
_entity.type
_entity.pdbx_description
1 polymer ?
#
loop_
_entity_poly.entity_id
_entity_poly.type
_entity_poly.pdbx_seq_one_letter_code
_entity_poly.pdbx_strand_id
1 'polypeptide(L)'
;MNEKQFLNELNGRLASLDPQERKNLLAEYQAHFAIGKERGKSEEEVAFDLGDMGELVADIYLLKDEQLTPVKNNRRKYWLIGGLILVIVFLVVPFLLMMIAFFILSV
;
A
#
# COMPACT_ATOMS: atom_id res chain seq x y z
N MET A 1 22.22 6.81 9.86
CA MET A 1 22.43 7.93 8.91
C MET A 1 21.53 9.07 9.34
N ASN A 2 21.91 10.32 9.08
CA ASN A 2 21.09 11.49 9.41
C ASN A 2 20.08 11.81 8.29
N GLU A 3 19.09 12.65 8.56
CA GLU A 3 18.01 13.00 7.62
C GLU A 3 18.58 13.50 6.27
N LYS A 4 19.55 14.41 6.33
CA LYS A 4 20.15 15.00 5.13
C LYS A 4 20.88 13.97 4.28
N GLN A 5 21.59 13.04 4.92
CA GLN A 5 22.29 11.95 4.24
C GLN A 5 21.30 11.02 3.55
N PHE A 6 20.24 10.62 4.26
CA PHE A 6 19.18 9.77 3.72
C PHE A 6 18.51 10.41 2.51
N LEU A 7 18.07 11.67 2.63
CA LEU A 7 17.37 12.36 1.54
C LEU A 7 18.29 12.61 0.33
N ASN A 8 19.58 12.91 0.53
CA ASN A 8 20.52 13.06 -0.58
C ASN A 8 20.75 11.73 -1.31
N GLU A 9 20.92 10.63 -0.56
CA GLU A 9 21.12 9.32 -1.15
C GLU A 9 19.88 8.87 -1.92
N LEU A 10 18.69 9.01 -1.32
CA LEU A 10 17.41 8.73 -1.96
C LEU A 10 17.23 9.58 -3.24
N ASN A 11 17.51 10.89 -3.19
CA ASN A 11 17.42 11.77 -4.35
C ASN A 11 18.34 11.36 -5.50
N GLY A 12 19.57 10.91 -5.17
CA GLY A 12 20.53 10.42 -6.16
C GLY A 12 20.10 9.10 -6.79
N ARG A 13 19.59 8.17 -5.99
CA ARG A 13 19.09 6.87 -6.46
C ARG A 13 17.81 7.00 -7.28
N LEU A 14 16.98 8.00 -7.00
CA LEU A 14 15.73 8.28 -7.71
C LEU A 14 15.89 9.22 -8.91
N ALA A 15 17.11 9.44 -9.40
CA ALA A 15 17.37 10.41 -10.47
C ALA A 15 16.66 10.12 -11.80
N SER A 16 16.18 8.89 -12.04
CA SER A 16 15.40 8.54 -13.23
C SER A 16 13.90 8.80 -13.11
N LEU A 17 13.39 9.18 -11.94
CA LEU A 17 12.00 9.61 -11.78
C LEU A 17 11.79 11.04 -12.29
N ASP A 18 10.54 11.37 -12.62
CA ASP A 18 10.18 12.74 -12.97
C ASP A 18 10.54 13.69 -11.82
N PRO A 19 11.10 14.89 -12.10
CA PRO A 19 11.53 15.81 -11.07
C PRO A 19 10.43 16.20 -10.07
N GLN A 20 9.17 16.30 -10.53
CA GLN A 20 8.05 16.66 -9.68
C GLN A 20 7.66 15.50 -8.75
N GLU A 21 7.64 14.28 -9.26
CA GLU A 21 7.34 13.08 -8.48
C GLU A 21 8.42 12.82 -7.43
N ARG A 22 9.69 12.90 -7.84
CA ARG A 22 10.82 12.78 -6.93
C ARG A 22 10.75 13.82 -5.82
N LYS A 23 10.42 15.08 -6.15
CA LYS A 23 10.26 16.14 -5.15
C LYS A 23 9.14 15.84 -4.15
N ASN A 24 8.00 15.35 -4.63
CA ASN A 24 6.89 14.98 -3.77
C ASN A 24 7.28 13.84 -2.82
N LEU A 25 7.95 12.82 -3.34
CA LEU A 25 8.40 11.68 -2.55
C LEU A 25 9.42 12.09 -1.48
N LEU A 26 10.41 12.92 -1.83
CA LEU A 26 11.38 13.45 -0.86
C LEU A 26 10.70 14.27 0.24
N ALA A 27 9.66 15.04 -0.09
CA ALA A 27 8.89 15.80 0.91
C ALA A 27 8.12 14.89 1.88
N GLU A 28 7.61 13.76 1.39
CA GLU A 28 6.92 12.76 2.22
C GLU A 28 7.88 12.12 3.24
N TYR A 29 9.06 11.69 2.80
CA TYR A 29 10.08 11.16 3.73
C TYR A 29 10.59 12.24 4.69
N GLN A 30 10.77 13.48 4.23
CA GLN A 30 11.12 14.60 5.09
C GLN A 30 10.09 14.81 6.21
N ALA A 31 8.79 14.74 5.89
CA ALA A 31 7.73 14.79 6.90
C ALA A 31 7.81 13.62 7.87
N HIS A 32 8.20 12.43 7.40
CA HIS A 32 8.37 11.25 8.25
C HIS A 32 9.50 11.41 9.28
N PHE A 33 10.61 12.04 8.89
CA PHE A 33 11.69 12.45 9.80
C PHE A 33 11.21 13.48 10.82
N ALA A 34 10.45 14.50 10.39
CA ALA A 34 9.88 15.49 11.28
C ALA A 34 8.96 14.87 12.35
N ILE A 35 8.07 13.95 11.95
CA ILE A 35 7.18 13.23 12.86
C ILE A 35 7.98 12.34 13.83
N GLY A 36 9.03 11.66 13.35
CA GLY A 36 9.90 10.85 14.20
C GLY A 36 10.58 11.69 15.27
N LYS A 37 11.08 12.88 14.90
CA LYS A 37 11.68 13.85 15.81
C LYS A 37 10.68 14.37 16.85
N GLU A 38 9.45 14.67 16.45
CA GLU A 38 8.37 15.07 17.38
C GLU A 38 8.04 13.96 18.39
N ARG A 39 8.17 12.69 17.98
CA ARG A 39 8.00 11.52 18.85
C ARG A 39 9.22 11.22 19.74
N GLY A 40 10.26 12.06 19.67
CA GLY A 40 11.48 11.91 20.47
C GLY A 40 12.46 10.85 19.94
N LYS A 41 12.29 10.37 18.69
CA LYS A 41 13.25 9.46 18.05
C LYS A 41 14.45 10.23 17.51
N SER A 42 15.63 9.59 17.50
CA SER A 42 16.79 10.14 16.79
C SER A 42 16.64 9.98 15.27
N GLU A 43 17.38 10.77 14.50
CA GLU A 43 17.36 10.66 13.04
C GLU A 43 17.85 9.28 12.57
N GLU A 44 18.79 8.68 13.29
CA GLU A 44 19.28 7.33 13.00
C GLU A 44 18.21 6.26 13.23
N GLU A 45 17.40 6.40 14.27
CA GLU A 45 16.28 5.50 14.54
C GLU A 45 15.21 5.62 13.46
N VAL A 46 14.89 6.84 13.02
CA VAL A 46 13.93 7.04 11.92
C VAL A 46 14.47 6.46 10.62
N ALA A 47 15.74 6.68 10.31
CA ALA A 47 16.36 6.09 9.13
C ALA A 47 16.39 4.55 9.20
N PHE A 48 16.57 3.98 10.40
CA PHE A 48 16.53 2.54 10.61
C PHE A 48 15.11 1.97 10.41
N ASP A 49 14.09 2.67 10.91
CA ASP A 49 12.68 2.30 10.72
C ASP A 49 12.26 2.30 9.23
N LEU A 50 12.90 3.13 8.40
CA LEU A 50 12.67 3.18 6.95
C LEU A 50 13.32 2.00 6.19
N GLY A 51 14.20 1.24 6.83
CA GLY A 51 14.79 0.03 6.26
C GLY A 51 16.01 0.26 5.36
N ASP A 52 16.32 -0.72 4.53
CA ASP A 52 17.46 -0.66 3.61
C ASP A 52 17.18 0.28 2.43
N MET A 53 18.16 1.13 2.11
CA MET A 53 18.03 2.12 1.04
C MET A 53 17.84 1.49 -0.34
N GLY A 54 18.45 0.32 -0.59
CA GLY A 54 18.32 -0.42 -1.84
C GLY A 54 16.94 -1.04 -2.00
N GLU A 55 16.43 -1.68 -0.94
CA GLU A 55 15.06 -2.23 -0.92
C GLU A 55 14.02 -1.12 -1.10
N LEU A 56 14.15 -0.01 -0.37
CA LEU A 56 13.23 1.11 -0.48
C LEU A 56 13.15 1.67 -1.90
N VAL A 57 14.30 1.85 -2.54
CA VAL A 57 14.37 2.35 -3.92
C VAL A 57 13.78 1.33 -4.89
N ALA A 58 14.06 0.04 -4.71
CA ALA A 58 13.46 -1.01 -5.53
C ALA A 58 11.94 -1.01 -5.43
N ASP A 59 11.39 -0.90 -4.22
CA ASP A 59 9.95 -0.83 -3.97
C ASP A 59 9.31 0.39 -4.63
N ILE A 60 9.94 1.57 -4.53
CA ILE A 60 9.47 2.80 -5.18
C ILE A 60 9.38 2.60 -6.71
N TYR A 61 10.40 2.00 -7.33
CA TYR A 61 10.39 1.73 -8.76
C TYR A 61 9.39 0.64 -9.16
N LEU A 62 9.23 -0.41 -8.35
CA LEU A 62 8.25 -1.47 -8.60
C LEU A 62 6.81 -0.92 -8.57
N LEU A 63 6.48 -0.11 -7.56
CA LEU A 63 5.18 0.56 -7.46
C LEU A 63 4.94 1.50 -8.65
N LYS A 64 6.00 2.20 -9.08
CA LYS A 64 5.93 3.10 -10.24
C LYS A 64 5.67 2.35 -11.54
N ASP A 65 6.33 1.21 -11.73
CA ASP A 65 6.17 0.38 -12.93
C ASP A 65 4.79 -0.29 -12.96
N GLU A 66 4.26 -0.74 -11.81
CA GLU A 66 2.87 -1.20 -11.72
C GLU A 66 1.86 -0.14 -12.18
N GLN A 67 2.09 1.14 -11.83
CA GLN A 67 1.21 2.26 -12.22
C GLN A 67 1.34 2.67 -13.70
N LEU A 68 2.47 2.35 -14.35
CA LEU A 68 2.74 2.66 -15.76
C LEU A 68 2.43 1.50 -16.71
N THR A 69 2.34 0.27 -16.20
CA THR A 69 1.82 -0.84 -17.01
C THR A 69 0.31 -0.66 -17.20
N PRO A 70 -0.22 -0.57 -18.45
CA PRO A 70 -1.61 -0.95 -18.66
C PRO A 70 -1.68 -2.42 -18.24
N VAL A 71 -2.25 -2.68 -17.06
CA VAL A 71 -2.42 -3.98 -16.41
C VAL A 71 -2.21 -5.10 -17.41
N LYS A 72 -1.00 -5.66 -17.48
CA LYS A 72 -0.74 -6.87 -18.25
C LYS A 72 -1.39 -8.01 -17.50
N ASN A 73 -2.70 -8.10 -17.69
CA ASN A 73 -3.64 -9.15 -17.33
C ASN A 73 -3.30 -9.92 -16.04
N ASN A 74 -3.51 -9.28 -14.89
CA ASN A 74 -3.68 -9.97 -13.61
C ASN A 74 -5.16 -10.27 -13.31
N ARG A 75 -5.98 -10.56 -14.33
CA ARG A 75 -7.37 -11.05 -14.16
C ARG A 75 -7.46 -12.32 -13.31
N ARG A 76 -6.35 -13.02 -13.05
CA ARG A 76 -6.32 -14.21 -12.19
C ARG A 76 -6.42 -13.91 -10.70
N LYS A 77 -5.89 -12.80 -10.19
CA LYS A 77 -5.91 -12.51 -8.74
C LYS A 77 -7.29 -12.05 -8.25
N TYR A 78 -7.98 -11.20 -9.01
CA TYR A 78 -9.34 -10.75 -8.66
C TYR A 78 -10.44 -11.78 -8.98
N TRP A 79 -10.18 -12.77 -9.85
CA TRP A 79 -11.13 -13.86 -10.11
C TRP A 79 -11.31 -14.78 -8.90
N LEU A 80 -10.25 -15.00 -8.11
CA LEU A 80 -10.31 -15.84 -6.91
C LEU A 80 -11.12 -15.20 -5.77
N ILE A 81 -11.02 -13.87 -5.61
CA ILE A 81 -11.72 -13.14 -4.55
C ILE A 81 -13.19 -12.91 -4.92
N GLY A 82 -13.47 -12.59 -6.20
CA GLY A 82 -14.83 -12.41 -6.70
C GLY A 82 -15.66 -13.71 -6.66
N GLY A 83 -15.04 -14.86 -6.93
CA GLY A 83 -15.70 -16.16 -6.85
C GLY A 83 -16.13 -16.54 -5.43
N LEU A 84 -15.30 -16.24 -4.41
CA LEU A 84 -15.60 -16.59 -3.02
C LEU A 84 -16.79 -15.78 -2.46
N ILE A 85 -16.87 -14.50 -2.78
CA ILE A 85 -17.98 -13.63 -2.34
C ILE A 85 -19.31 -14.11 -2.97
N LEU A 86 -19.31 -14.50 -4.24
CA LEU A 86 -20.51 -14.98 -4.93
C LEU A 86 -21.03 -16.29 -4.32
N VAL A 87 -20.14 -17.22 -3.94
CA VAL A 87 -20.50 -18.49 -3.27
C VAL A 87 -21.13 -18.23 -1.89
N ILE A 88 -20.58 -17.29 -1.12
CA ILE A 88 -21.11 -16.93 0.21
C ILE A 88 -22.51 -16.32 0.08
N VAL A 89 -22.72 -15.40 -0.86
CA VAL A 89 -24.03 -14.75 -1.08
C VAL A 89 -25.08 -15.76 -1.54
N PHE A 90 -24.74 -16.66 -2.46
CA PHE A 90 -25.67 -17.69 -2.96
C PHE A 90 -26.10 -18.68 -1.87
N LEU A 91 -25.24 -18.94 -0.89
CA LEU A 91 -25.55 -19.87 0.21
C LEU A 91 -26.37 -19.21 1.32
N VAL A 92 -26.05 -17.95 1.67
CA VAL A 92 -26.63 -17.27 2.84
C VAL A 92 -28.00 -16.63 2.55
N VAL A 93 -28.21 -16.08 1.36
CA VAL A 93 -29.46 -15.41 0.99
C VAL A 93 -30.69 -16.34 1.00
N PRO A 94 -30.67 -17.53 0.35
CA PRO A 94 -31.83 -18.41 0.38
C PRO A 94 -32.11 -18.97 1.79
N PHE A 95 -31.05 -19.18 2.59
CA PHE A 95 -31.19 -19.60 3.97
C PHE A 95 -31.92 -18.55 4.83
N LEU A 96 -31.56 -17.27 4.69
CA LEU A 96 -32.24 -16.17 5.37
C LEU A 96 -33.70 -16.03 4.94
N LEU A 97 -33.99 -16.16 3.64
CA LEU A 97 -35.37 -16.11 3.14
C LEU A 97 -36.23 -17.24 3.72
N MET A 98 -35.68 -18.45 3.82
CA MET A 98 -36.38 -19.60 4.40
C MET A 98 -36.64 -19.40 5.90
N MET A 99 -35.68 -18.85 6.64
CA MET A 99 -35.83 -18.54 8.07
C MET A 99 -36.92 -17.48 8.31
N ILE A 100 -36.96 -16.44 7.48
CA ILE A 100 -38.00 -15.39 7.54
C ILE A 100 -39.38 -15.99 7.22
N ALA A 101 -39.48 -16.81 6.18
CA ALA A 101 -40.74 -17.47 5.82
C ALA A 101 -41.26 -18.39 6.93
N PHE A 102 -40.38 -19.14 7.60
CA PHE A 102 -40.73 -19.98 8.74
C PHE A 102 -41.25 -19.15 9.93
N PHE A 103 -40.61 -18.02 10.21
CA PHE A 103 -41.05 -17.12 11.29
C PHE A 103 -42.43 -16.51 11.01
N ILE A 104 -42.70 -16.10 9.77
CA ILE A 104 -44.01 -15.56 9.36
C ILE A 104 -45.11 -16.62 9.46
N LEU A 105 -44.80 -17.88 9.17
CA LEU A 105 -45.77 -18.98 9.21
C LEU A 105 -46.04 -19.50 10.64
N SER A 106 -45.16 -19.20 11.58
CA SER A 106 -45.25 -19.61 12.99
C SER A 106 -45.96 -18.58 13.88
N VAL A 107 -46.21 -17.37 13.37
CA VAL A 107 -46.95 -16.27 14.04
C VAL A 107 -48.40 -16.29 13.59
#